data_AF-A0A7R6XYU9-F1
#
_entry.id   AF-A0A7R6XYU9-F1
#
_cell.length_a   1.000
_cell.length_b   1.000
_cell.length_c   1.000
_cell.angle_alpha   90.00
_cell.angle_beta   90.00
_cell.angle_gamma   90.00
#
_symmetry.space_group_name_H-M   'P 1'
#
loop_
_entity.id
_entity.type
_entity.pdbx_description
1 polymer ?
#
loop_
_entity_poly.entity_id
_entity_poly.type
_entity_poly.pdbx_seq_one_letter_code
_entity_poly.pdbx_strand_id
1 'polypeptide(L)' 'MTVIWDDLTEEERTALKRMNRGPYPSLSKALAERLVFLGLAEARLGGTGINRAGRELVIGTLLSARRD' A
#
# COMPACT_ATOMS: atom_id res chain seq x y z
N MET A 1 -11.48 4.38 10.48
CA MET A 1 -11.67 2.92 10.34
C MET A 1 -10.31 2.33 10.04
N THR A 2 -9.84 1.36 10.82
CA THR A 2 -8.50 0.78 10.65
C THR A 2 -8.58 -0.32 9.60
N VAL A 3 -7.82 -0.20 8.51
CA VAL A 3 -7.75 -1.20 7.43
C VAL A 3 -6.76 -2.30 7.84
N ILE A 4 -7.17 -3.56 7.81
CA ILE A 4 -6.26 -4.70 8.01
C ILE A 4 -5.87 -5.34 6.67
N TRP A 5 -4.81 -6.14 6.67
CA TRP A 5 -4.26 -6.72 5.43
C TRP A 5 -5.29 -7.57 4.68
N ASP A 6 -6.11 -8.30 5.44
CA ASP A 6 -7.09 -9.23 4.88
C ASP A 6 -8.28 -8.53 4.21
N ASP A 7 -8.53 -7.25 4.52
CA ASP A 7 -9.57 -6.44 3.88
C ASP A 7 -9.18 -5.99 2.46
N LEU A 8 -7.88 -6.01 2.15
CA LEU A 8 -7.35 -5.56 0.87
C LEU A 8 -7.53 -6.61 -0.21
N THR A 9 -7.84 -6.15 -1.42
CA THR A 9 -7.76 -6.96 -2.63
C THR A 9 -6.31 -7.33 -2.96
N GLU A 10 -6.11 -8.37 -3.75
CA GLU A 10 -4.77 -8.78 -4.21
C GLU A 10 -4.06 -7.68 -5.00
N GLU A 11 -4.80 -6.86 -5.75
CA GLU A 11 -4.24 -5.73 -6.50
C GLU A 11 -3.72 -4.64 -5.56
N GLU A 12 -4.50 -4.26 -4.54
CA GLU A 12 -4.10 -3.29 -3.51
C GLU A 12 -2.88 -3.79 -2.71
N ARG A 13 -2.89 -5.06 -2.29
CA ARG A 13 -1.76 -5.71 -1.59
C ARG A 13 -0.49 -5.68 -2.43
N THR A 14 -0.60 -6.02 -3.71
CA THR A 14 0.52 -6.03 -4.66
C THR A 14 1.08 -4.62 -4.86
N ALA A 15 0.21 -3.63 -5.04
CA ALA A 15 0.61 -2.25 -5.17
C ALA A 15 1.34 -1.72 -3.93
N LEU A 16 0.81 -1.97 -2.72
CA LEU A 16 1.47 -1.57 -1.48
C LEU A 16 2.85 -2.22 -1.31
N LYS A 17 2.97 -3.54 -1.59
CA LYS A 17 4.26 -4.23 -1.59
C LYS A 17 5.25 -3.62 -2.59
N ARG A 18 4.78 -3.24 -3.79
CA ARG A 18 5.63 -2.61 -4.81
C ARG A 18 6.06 -1.20 -4.40
N MET A 19 5.12 -0.38 -3.94
CA MET A 19 5.37 0.99 -3.49
C MET A 19 6.29 1.05 -2.27
N ASN A 20 6.24 0.03 -1.39
CA ASN A 20 7.18 -0.08 -0.27
C ASN A 20 8.63 -0.30 -0.71
N ARG A 21 8.86 -0.85 -1.91
CA ARG A 21 10.20 -1.06 -2.49
C ARG A 21 10.74 0.15 -3.28
N GLY A 22 9.89 1.13 -3.58
CA GLY A 22 10.27 2.31 -4.35
C GLY A 22 9.14 2.85 -5.23
N PRO A 23 9.43 3.79 -6.15
CA PRO A 23 8.44 4.34 -7.07
C PRO A 23 7.69 3.26 -7.87
N TYR A 24 6.41 3.51 -8.14
CA TYR A 24 5.56 2.60 -8.93
C TYR A 24 4.93 3.32 -10.14
N PRO A 25 5.67 3.48 -11.25
CA PRO A 25 5.21 4.27 -12.40
C PRO A 25 3.96 3.71 -13.11
N SER A 26 3.74 2.40 -13.04
CA SER A 26 2.57 1.75 -13.65
C SER A 26 1.38 1.60 -12.70
N LEU A 27 1.38 2.30 -11.56
CA LEU A 27 0.23 2.38 -10.67
C LEU A 27 -0.93 3.06 -11.40
N SER A 28 -2.06 2.36 -11.56
CA SER A 28 -3.23 2.91 -12.20
C SER A 28 -3.83 4.05 -11.34
N LYS A 29 -4.48 5.02 -12.00
CA LYS A 29 -5.11 6.15 -11.31
C LYS A 29 -6.18 5.67 -10.31
N ALA A 30 -7.02 4.72 -10.72
CA ALA A 30 -8.07 4.16 -9.86
C ALA A 30 -7.49 3.49 -8.61
N LEU A 31 -6.40 2.72 -8.75
CA LEU A 31 -5.75 2.07 -7.61
C LEU A 31 -5.05 3.09 -6.71
N ALA A 32 -4.44 4.12 -7.29
CA ALA A 32 -3.86 5.23 -6.52
C ALA A 32 -4.91 5.96 -5.67
N GLU A 33 -6.04 6.34 -6.26
CA GLU A 33 -7.15 6.99 -5.57
C GLU A 33 -7.73 6.08 -4.48
N ARG A 34 -7.87 4.80 -4.77
CA ARG A 34 -8.35 3.81 -3.80
C ARG A 34 -7.42 3.70 -2.58
N LEU A 35 -6.11 3.59 -2.79
CA LEU A 35 -5.14 3.50 -1.70
C LEU A 35 -5.06 4.79 -0.87
N VAL A 36 -5.27 5.95 -1.50
CA VAL A 36 -5.38 7.24 -0.81
C VAL A 36 -6.67 7.29 0.02
N PHE A 37 -7.80 6.85 -0.53
CA PHE A 37 -9.07 6.75 0.18
C PHE A 37 -8.99 5.83 1.41
N LEU A 38 -8.25 4.72 1.29
CA LEU A 38 -7.98 3.80 2.41
C LEU A 38 -7.00 4.36 3.44
N GLY A 39 -6.39 5.53 3.19
CA GLY A 39 -5.39 6.14 4.07
C GLY A 39 -4.05 5.42 4.09
N LEU A 40 -3.73 4.59 3.09
CA LEU A 40 -2.49 3.81 2.99
C LEU A 40 -1.46 4.45 2.04
N ALA A 41 -1.91 5.41 1.23
CA ALA A 41 -1.08 6.20 0.33
C ALA A 41 -1.45 7.69 0.39
N GLU A 42 -0.61 8.53 -0.20
CA GLU A 42 -0.83 9.97 -0.31
C GLU A 42 -0.35 10.49 -1.67
N ALA A 43 -1.02 11.52 -2.18
CA ALA A 43 -0.58 12.22 -3.38
C ALA A 43 0.67 13.05 -3.07
N ARG A 44 1.67 13.01 -3.98
CA ARG A 44 2.90 13.81 -3.89
C ARG A 44 3.22 14.43 -5.24
N LEU A 45 4.13 15.41 -5.26
CA LEU A 45 4.61 16.08 -6.49
C LEU A 45 5.12 15.10 -7.57
N GLY A 46 5.67 13.94 -7.16
CA GLY A 46 6.16 12.90 -8.06
C GLY A 46 5.20 11.74 -8.33
N GLY A 47 3.92 11.88 -7.98
CA GLY A 47 2.91 10.83 -8.03
C GLY A 47 2.56 10.24 -6.66
N THR A 48 1.59 9.32 -6.63
CA THR A 48 1.11 8.72 -5.39
C THR A 48 2.17 7.82 -4.75
N GLY A 49 2.44 8.05 -3.47
CA GLY A 49 3.42 7.32 -2.68
C GLY A 49 2.79 6.64 -1.46
N ILE A 50 3.40 5.53 -1.02
CA ILE A 50 2.98 4.86 0.21
C ILE A 50 3.31 5.75 1.42
N ASN A 51 2.35 5.90 2.32
CA ASN A 51 2.53 6.69 3.54
C ASN A 51 2.98 5.78 4.70
N ARG A 52 3.09 6.35 5.91
CA ARG A 52 3.54 5.60 7.08
C ARG A 52 2.63 4.41 7.41
N ALA A 53 1.31 4.61 7.45
CA ALA A 53 0.34 3.57 7.77
C ALA A 53 0.39 2.41 6.77
N GLY A 54 0.47 2.71 5.47
CA GLY A 54 0.66 1.69 4.44
C GLY A 54 1.95 0.88 4.61
N ARG A 55 3.07 1.55 4.95
CA ARG A 55 4.35 0.86 5.20
C ARG A 55 4.28 -0.06 6.40
N GLU A 56 3.72 0.42 7.52
CA GLU A 56 3.57 -0.37 8.74
C GLU A 56 2.72 -1.62 8.48
N LEU A 57 1.62 -1.48 7.73
CA LEU A 57 0.76 -2.59 7.35
C LEU A 57 1.48 -3.65 6.50
N VAL A 58 2.25 -3.22 5.49
CA VAL A 58 3.06 -4.13 4.65
C VAL A 58 4.13 -4.84 5.48
N ILE A 59 4.87 -4.09 6.30
CA ILE A 59 5.97 -4.65 7.12
C ILE A 59 5.42 -5.65 8.13
N GLY A 60 4.34 -5.30 8.85
CA GLY A 60 3.69 -6.20 9.81
C GLY A 60 3.31 -7.52 9.16
N THR A 61 2.68 -7.46 7.99
CA THR A 61 2.30 -8.67 7.23
C THR A 61 3.51 -9.51 6.80
N LEU A 62 4.54 -8.88 6.22
CA LEU A 62 5.73 -9.60 5.76
C LEU A 62 6.52 -10.24 6.92
N LEU A 63 6.52 -9.60 8.08
CA LEU A 63 7.17 -10.14 9.29
C LEU A 63 6.39 -11.31 9.88
N SER A 64 5.06 -11.24 9.92
CA SER A 64 4.21 -12.35 10.37
C SER A 64 4.39 -13.58 9.49
N ALA A 65 4.34 -13.41 8.16
CA ALA A 65 4.51 -14.50 7.20
C ALA A 65 5.91 -15.18 7.24
N ARG A 66 6.90 -14.58 7.91
CA ARG A 66 8.23 -15.18 8.10
C ARG A 66 8.35 -15.99 9.40
N ARG A 67 7.41 -15.81 10.33
CA ARG A 67 7.37 -16.52 11.61
C ARG A 67 6.53 -17.80 11.56
N ASP A 68 5.71 -17.93 10.52
CA ASP A 68 4.96 -19.14 10.16
C ASP A 68 5.81 -20.06 9.27
#